data_AF-X0KC99-F1
#
_entry.id   AF-X0KC99-F1
#
_cell.length_a   1.000
_cell.length_b   1.000
_cell.length_c   1.000
_cell.angle_alpha   90.00
_cell.angle_beta   90.00
_cell.angle_gamma   90.00
#
_symmetry.space_group_name_H-M   'P 1'
#
loop_
_entity.id
_entity.type
_entity.pdbx_description
1 polymer ?
#
loop_
_entity_poly.entity_id
_entity_poly.type
_entity_poly.pdbx_seq_one_letter_code
_entity_poly.pdbx_strand_id
1 'polypeptide(L)'
;MSSASGRSGASSPRKQLAAMALSSHGVETRAMSDPSGLPPSLVDMRTKLLQLSRGRGILGERAGEYTGRNSCGALHPDMAAIYEDKEFCCSARRDELGLTPSPGDAVYILECAGDCLRMGRSEAAWNHEVHFPLLCLALRNRSKGTFQRLVNVKSCSSASIIPDYRIRFAPDKKIDFRVYLDPHHDPNDTNIASTVDAVRAHLPGLSINPTDDLSLLSNPIAIPIETKRPGDGLDTANLQVATFLTAHLTLLQRLLDVGAPVPVQDGEKAPSVDDLGSLPGLIVQGNTWNFIAASRQDSRIVIWSETSLGSTGDIFGIYQIIASLQLLRQWIGTTYWPWLRRVTQRAATAAQLRDGPAG
;
A
#
# COMPACT_ATOMS: atom_id res chain seq x y z
N MET A 1 27.95 18.14 -40.40
CA MET A 1 27.02 17.02 -40.13
C MET A 1 26.18 17.40 -38.94
N SER A 2 24.87 17.61 -39.14
CA SER A 2 23.93 18.05 -38.10
C SER A 2 23.49 16.87 -37.23
N SER A 3 23.76 16.93 -35.93
CA SER A 3 23.20 16.02 -34.93
C SER A 3 21.75 16.40 -34.67
N ALA A 4 20.82 15.70 -35.32
CA ALA A 4 19.41 15.76 -34.96
C ALA A 4 19.22 15.04 -33.61
N SER A 5 19.05 15.81 -32.52
CA SER A 5 18.57 15.27 -31.26
C SER A 5 17.14 14.78 -31.46
N GLY A 6 16.90 13.47 -31.36
CA GLY A 6 15.55 12.92 -31.39
C GLY A 6 14.70 13.56 -30.29
N ARG A 7 13.70 14.35 -30.68
CA ARG A 7 12.64 14.82 -29.77
C ARG A 7 11.96 13.58 -29.21
N SER A 8 12.15 13.30 -27.92
CA SER A 8 11.33 12.30 -27.22
C SER A 8 9.88 12.78 -27.25
N GLY A 9 9.02 12.07 -27.98
CA GLY A 9 7.58 12.34 -28.06
C GLY A 9 6.81 11.97 -26.78
N ALA A 10 7.51 11.59 -25.71
CA ALA A 10 6.89 11.19 -24.45
C ALA A 10 6.43 12.42 -23.65
N SER A 11 5.13 12.50 -23.36
CA SER A 11 4.59 13.51 -22.45
C SER A 11 5.18 13.35 -21.05
N SER A 12 5.66 14.43 -20.44
CA SER A 12 6.21 14.42 -19.08
C SER A 12 5.15 13.98 -18.05
N PRO A 13 5.51 13.34 -16.92
CA PRO A 13 4.54 12.85 -15.94
C PRO A 13 3.53 13.90 -15.45
N ARG A 14 3.98 15.14 -15.21
CA ARG A 14 3.10 16.26 -14.82
C ARG A 14 2.02 16.57 -15.85
N LYS A 15 2.36 16.50 -17.15
CA LYS A 15 1.39 16.69 -18.25
C LYS A 15 0.38 15.53 -18.30
N GLN A 16 0.80 14.31 -17.95
CA GLN A 16 -0.09 13.15 -17.88
C GLN A 16 -1.06 13.27 -16.70
N LEU A 17 -0.59 13.69 -15.52
CA LEU A 17 -1.47 14.02 -14.38
C LEU A 17 -2.47 15.13 -14.74
N ALA A 18 -2.01 16.21 -15.37
CA ALA A 18 -2.89 17.29 -15.83
C ALA A 18 -3.94 16.81 -16.84
N ALA A 19 -3.60 15.85 -17.71
CA ALA A 19 -4.55 15.25 -18.63
C ALA A 19 -5.58 14.36 -17.91
N MET A 20 -5.18 13.61 -16.87
CA MET A 20 -6.10 12.81 -16.05
C MET A 20 -7.15 13.68 -15.32
N ALA A 21 -6.85 14.95 -15.04
CA ALA A 21 -7.81 15.93 -14.51
C ALA A 21 -9.01 16.18 -15.45
N LEU A 22 -8.86 15.92 -16.75
CA LEU A 22 -9.91 16.04 -17.77
C LEU A 22 -10.74 14.75 -17.94
N SER A 23 -10.47 13.72 -17.15
CA SER A 23 -11.30 12.51 -17.15
C SER A 23 -12.67 12.80 -16.50
N SER A 24 -13.66 11.93 -16.76
CA SER A 24 -15.00 12.04 -16.13
C SER A 24 -14.94 12.00 -14.60
N HIS A 25 -13.91 11.37 -14.04
CA HIS A 25 -13.66 11.26 -12.60
C HIS A 25 -12.76 12.37 -12.07
N GLY A 26 -12.32 13.33 -12.89
CA GLY A 26 -11.46 14.47 -12.54
C GLY A 26 -10.38 14.19 -11.48
N VAL A 27 -9.16 13.84 -11.91
CA VAL A 27 -8.05 13.59 -10.98
C VAL A 27 -7.33 14.89 -10.60
N GLU A 28 -7.27 15.19 -9.31
CA GLU A 28 -6.53 16.33 -8.75
C GLU A 28 -5.44 15.83 -7.81
N THR A 29 -4.32 16.57 -7.72
CA THR A 29 -3.27 16.31 -6.73
C THR A 29 -3.25 17.44 -5.71
N ARG A 30 -3.31 17.10 -4.43
CA ARG A 30 -3.22 18.05 -3.31
C ARG A 30 -2.15 17.62 -2.31
N ALA A 31 -1.53 18.58 -1.64
CA ALA A 31 -0.57 18.27 -0.59
C ALA A 31 -1.28 17.75 0.66
N MET A 32 -0.81 16.63 1.21
CA MET A 32 -1.36 16.11 2.48
C MET A 32 -1.01 16.99 3.69
N SER A 33 -0.08 17.93 3.53
CA SER A 33 0.20 18.98 4.52
C SER A 33 -0.88 20.05 4.59
N ASP A 34 -1.69 20.20 3.56
CA ASP A 34 -2.84 21.11 3.56
C ASP A 34 -4.04 20.38 4.19
N PRO A 35 -4.56 20.84 5.34
CA PRO A 35 -5.69 20.20 5.99
C PRO A 35 -7.01 20.37 5.22
N SER A 36 -7.08 21.27 4.24
CA SER A 36 -8.32 21.58 3.54
C SER A 36 -8.85 20.38 2.75
N GLY A 37 -10.01 19.88 3.17
CA GLY A 37 -10.70 18.76 2.53
C GLY A 37 -10.09 17.38 2.78
N LEU A 38 -9.12 17.22 3.69
CA LEU A 38 -8.66 15.87 4.07
C LEU A 38 -9.82 15.06 4.69
N PRO A 39 -10.11 13.83 4.20
CA PRO A 39 -11.07 12.96 4.85
C PRO A 39 -10.70 12.71 6.32
N PRO A 40 -11.65 12.68 7.27
CA PRO A 40 -11.35 12.50 8.70
C PRO A 40 -10.50 11.26 8.99
N SER A 41 -10.78 10.12 8.34
CA SER A 41 -9.99 8.90 8.50
C SER A 41 -8.55 9.04 8.00
N LEU A 42 -8.33 9.86 6.96
CA LEU A 42 -6.99 10.18 6.46
C LEU A 42 -6.25 11.14 7.40
N VAL A 43 -6.95 12.08 8.04
CA VAL A 43 -6.39 12.93 9.11
C VAL A 43 -5.88 12.07 10.26
N ASP A 44 -6.68 11.09 10.71
CA ASP A 44 -6.30 10.17 11.79
C ASP A 44 -5.10 9.30 11.40
N MET A 45 -5.12 8.72 10.18
CA MET A 45 -4.02 7.91 9.68
C MET A 45 -2.74 8.73 9.57
N ARG A 46 -2.80 9.92 8.94
CA ARG A 46 -1.67 10.84 8.82
C ARG A 46 -1.11 11.24 10.17
N THR A 47 -1.97 11.54 11.14
CA THR A 47 -1.53 11.90 12.50
C THR A 47 -0.72 10.79 13.13
N LYS A 48 -1.17 9.53 13.02
CA LYS A 48 -0.42 8.37 13.52
C LYS A 48 0.90 8.17 12.78
N LEU A 49 0.90 8.26 11.44
CA LEU A 49 2.11 8.16 10.63
C LEU A 49 3.13 9.26 10.98
N LEU A 50 2.68 10.49 11.23
CA LEU A 50 3.55 11.59 11.65
C LEU A 50 4.15 11.40 13.04
N GLN A 51 3.44 10.75 13.98
CA GLN A 51 4.04 10.41 15.27
C GLN A 51 5.15 9.38 15.08
N LEU A 52 4.90 8.34 14.27
CA LEU A 52 5.90 7.33 13.94
C LEU A 52 7.10 7.92 13.20
N SER A 53 6.89 8.77 12.19
CA SER A 53 7.96 9.42 11.41
C SER A 53 8.79 10.42 12.22
N ARG A 54 8.29 10.86 13.38
CA ARG A 54 9.05 11.64 14.37
C ARG A 54 9.81 10.76 15.34
N GLY A 55 9.60 9.45 15.31
CA GLY A 55 10.21 8.48 16.21
C GLY A 55 9.37 8.08 17.42
N ARG A 56 8.17 8.65 17.58
CA ARG A 56 7.39 8.40 18.77
C ARG A 56 6.71 7.03 18.70
N GLY A 57 7.04 6.14 19.64
CA GLY A 57 6.43 4.81 19.73
C GLY A 57 6.77 3.90 18.54
N ILE A 58 7.99 3.98 18.01
CA ILE A 58 8.46 3.14 16.90
C ILE A 58 8.89 1.73 17.34
N LEU A 59 9.20 1.55 18.64
CA LEU A 59 9.52 0.29 19.28
C LEU A 59 8.41 -0.17 20.24
N GLY A 60 8.18 -1.48 20.30
CA GLY A 60 7.36 -2.09 21.33
C GLY A 60 8.04 -2.02 22.70
N GLU A 61 7.25 -1.95 23.78
CA GLU A 61 7.79 -1.99 25.15
C GLU A 61 8.48 -3.32 25.42
N ARG A 62 7.88 -4.42 24.93
CA ARG A 62 8.44 -5.77 25.05
C ARG A 62 9.82 -5.87 24.39
N ALA A 63 10.01 -5.21 23.25
CA ALA A 63 11.31 -5.17 22.59
C ALA A 63 12.36 -4.38 23.39
N GLY A 64 11.93 -3.32 24.09
CA GLY A 64 12.76 -2.52 24.99
C GLY A 64 13.13 -3.19 26.31
N GLU A 65 12.63 -4.40 26.59
CA GLU A 65 12.99 -5.21 27.75
C GLU A 65 14.10 -6.24 27.44
N TYR A 66 14.11 -6.80 26.23
CA TYR A 66 15.09 -7.84 25.82
C TYR A 66 16.46 -7.30 25.40
N THR A 67 16.62 -5.98 25.38
CA THR A 67 17.77 -5.30 24.78
C THR A 67 18.44 -4.40 25.81
N GLY A 68 19.38 -4.95 26.58
CA GLY A 68 20.21 -4.15 27.48
C GLY A 68 21.03 -3.13 26.70
N ARG A 69 21.14 -1.88 27.21
CA ARG A 69 21.87 -0.74 26.58
C ARG A 69 23.26 -1.14 26.06
N ASN A 70 23.98 -1.97 26.83
CA ASN A 70 25.34 -2.40 26.48
C ASN A 70 25.40 -3.37 25.28
N SER A 71 24.38 -4.20 25.07
CA SER A 71 24.36 -5.19 23.99
C SER A 71 23.95 -4.59 22.64
N CYS A 72 23.12 -3.54 22.65
CA CYS A 72 22.65 -2.91 21.41
C CYS A 72 23.59 -1.82 20.89
N GLY A 73 24.22 -1.04 21.78
CA GLY A 73 25.24 -0.07 21.39
C GLY A 73 26.47 -0.72 20.74
N ALA A 74 26.72 -2.00 21.03
CA ALA A 74 27.77 -2.79 20.38
C ALA A 74 27.46 -3.13 18.91
N LEU A 75 26.19 -3.11 18.49
CA LEU A 75 25.79 -3.40 17.11
C LEU A 75 25.86 -2.16 16.22
N HIS A 76 25.36 -1.01 16.71
CA HIS A 76 25.44 0.26 16.00
C HIS A 76 25.26 1.43 16.98
N PRO A 77 26.01 2.55 16.85
CA PRO A 77 25.90 3.69 17.77
C PRO A 77 24.48 4.28 17.84
N ASP A 78 23.78 4.40 16.71
CA ASP A 78 22.41 4.95 16.66
C ASP A 78 21.40 4.14 17.49
N MET A 79 21.65 2.85 17.73
CA MET A 79 20.78 2.04 18.61
C MET A 79 20.83 2.58 20.04
N ALA A 80 22.00 3.01 20.52
CA ALA A 80 22.15 3.54 21.87
C ALA A 80 21.28 4.78 22.10
N ALA A 81 21.23 5.68 21.10
CA ALA A 81 20.41 6.88 21.15
C ALA A 81 18.91 6.58 21.29
N ILE A 82 18.41 5.56 20.58
CA ILE A 82 16.99 5.13 20.68
C ILE A 82 16.63 4.69 22.11
N TYR A 83 17.54 3.95 22.76
CA TYR A 83 17.32 3.45 24.11
C TYR A 83 17.53 4.50 25.20
N GLU A 84 18.32 5.54 24.93
CA GLU A 84 18.40 6.71 25.82
C GLU A 84 17.06 7.46 25.86
N ASP A 85 16.39 7.57 24.71
CA ASP A 85 15.06 8.16 24.57
C ASP A 85 13.93 7.12 24.64
N LYS A 86 14.05 6.12 25.53
CA LYS A 86 13.09 5.00 25.63
C LYS A 86 11.63 5.45 25.81
N GLU A 87 11.38 6.44 26.67
CA GLU A 87 10.01 6.96 26.90
C GLU A 87 9.38 7.59 25.66
N PHE A 88 10.21 8.12 24.76
CA PHE A 88 9.77 8.68 23.50
C PHE A 88 9.61 7.60 22.42
N CYS A 89 10.58 6.70 22.31
CA CYS A 89 10.68 5.71 21.23
C CYS A 89 9.84 4.44 21.46
N CYS A 90 9.56 4.07 22.72
CA CYS A 90 8.80 2.86 23.05
C CYS A 90 7.32 3.16 23.33
N SER A 91 6.44 2.22 22.99
CA SER A 91 5.02 2.29 23.38
C SER A 91 4.36 0.91 23.40
N ALA A 92 3.52 0.62 24.39
CA ALA A 92 2.67 -0.57 24.39
C ALA A 92 1.75 -0.65 23.15
N ARG A 93 1.28 0.50 22.64
CA ARG A 93 0.47 0.56 21.41
C ARG A 93 1.23 0.07 20.18
N ARG A 94 2.56 0.15 20.21
CA ARG A 94 3.41 -0.35 19.13
C ARG A 94 3.42 -1.89 19.10
N ASP A 95 3.35 -2.54 20.25
CA ASP A 95 3.27 -4.01 20.34
C ASP A 95 1.96 -4.54 19.72
N GLU A 96 0.87 -3.77 19.76
CA GLU A 96 -0.41 -4.11 19.11
C GLU A 96 -0.31 -4.14 17.57
N LEU A 97 0.60 -3.35 16.98
CA LEU A 97 0.76 -3.29 15.53
C LEU A 97 1.47 -4.52 14.97
N GLY A 98 2.35 -5.15 15.76
CA GLY A 98 3.13 -6.31 15.36
C GLY A 98 4.50 -6.37 16.03
N LEU A 99 5.23 -7.44 15.72
CA LEU A 99 6.59 -7.64 16.26
C LEU A 99 7.51 -6.49 15.83
N THR A 100 8.27 -6.00 16.80
CA THR A 100 9.42 -5.13 16.56
C THR A 100 10.58 -6.00 16.05
N PRO A 101 11.20 -5.68 14.91
CA PRO A 101 12.37 -6.40 14.41
C PRO A 101 13.53 -6.35 15.40
N SER A 102 14.42 -7.34 15.33
CA SER A 102 15.62 -7.33 16.15
C SER A 102 16.57 -6.19 15.74
N PRO A 103 17.44 -5.71 16.64
CA PRO A 103 18.52 -4.78 16.27
C PRO A 103 19.39 -5.29 15.11
N GLY A 104 19.66 -6.61 15.06
CA GLY A 104 20.43 -7.21 13.98
C GLY A 104 19.72 -7.13 12.62
N ASP A 105 18.40 -7.27 12.59
CA ASP A 105 17.62 -7.09 11.35
C ASP A 105 17.70 -5.64 10.85
N ALA A 106 17.63 -4.65 11.77
CA ALA A 106 17.74 -3.24 11.41
C ALA A 106 19.13 -2.88 10.89
N VAL A 107 20.19 -3.35 11.55
CA VAL A 107 21.58 -3.17 11.09
C VAL A 107 21.81 -3.83 9.74
N TYR A 108 21.31 -5.04 9.53
CA TYR A 108 21.41 -5.72 8.24
C TYR A 108 20.80 -4.90 7.10
N ILE A 109 19.58 -4.37 7.28
CA ILE A 109 18.94 -3.52 6.27
C ILE A 109 19.75 -2.24 6.03
N LEU A 110 20.28 -1.61 7.09
CA LEU A 110 21.11 -0.42 6.99
C LEU A 110 22.38 -0.69 6.16
N GLU A 111 23.08 -1.80 6.42
CA GLU A 111 24.28 -2.19 5.68
C GLU A 111 23.98 -2.47 4.20
N CYS A 112 22.89 -3.20 3.92
CA CYS A 112 22.42 -3.44 2.54
C CYS A 112 22.10 -2.13 1.81
N ALA A 113 21.43 -1.19 2.49
CA ALA A 113 21.11 0.12 1.95
C ALA A 113 22.36 0.97 1.67
N GLY A 114 23.30 0.98 2.62
CA GLY A 114 24.59 1.65 2.48
C GLY A 114 25.42 1.09 1.31
N ASP A 115 25.45 -0.23 1.14
CA ASP A 115 26.13 -0.87 0.00
C ASP A 115 25.45 -0.54 -1.33
N CYS A 116 24.12 -0.60 -1.40
CA CYS A 116 23.36 -0.26 -2.60
C CYS A 116 23.63 1.17 -3.05
N LEU A 117 23.67 2.11 -2.10
CA LEU A 117 23.97 3.51 -2.37
C LEU A 117 25.42 3.68 -2.83
N ARG A 118 26.38 3.14 -2.08
CA ARG A 118 27.83 3.27 -2.34
C ARG A 118 28.22 2.70 -3.69
N MET A 119 27.61 1.59 -4.10
CA MET A 119 27.89 0.94 -5.38
C MET A 119 27.01 1.44 -6.54
N GLY A 120 26.10 2.40 -6.29
CA GLY A 120 25.19 2.91 -7.33
C GLY A 120 24.30 1.82 -7.95
N ARG A 121 23.80 0.88 -7.13
CA ARG A 121 23.09 -0.30 -7.61
C ARG A 121 21.78 0.05 -8.33
N SER A 122 21.34 -0.86 -9.20
CA SER A 122 20.09 -0.72 -9.97
C SER A 122 18.84 -0.75 -9.08
N GLU A 123 17.71 -0.24 -9.60
CA GLU A 123 16.40 -0.30 -8.91
C GLU A 123 16.02 -1.74 -8.52
N ALA A 124 16.27 -2.70 -9.41
CA ALA A 124 16.03 -4.13 -9.14
C ALA A 124 16.89 -4.67 -8.00
N ALA A 125 18.15 -4.23 -7.89
CA ALA A 125 19.02 -4.62 -6.79
C ALA A 125 18.55 -3.99 -5.46
N TRP A 126 18.18 -2.70 -5.44
CA TRP A 126 17.55 -2.09 -4.27
C TRP A 126 16.28 -2.85 -3.82
N ASN A 127 15.45 -3.23 -4.78
CA ASN A 127 14.24 -4.01 -4.55
C ASN A 127 14.53 -5.37 -3.90
N HIS A 128 15.61 -6.04 -4.33
CA HIS A 128 16.00 -7.35 -3.82
C HIS A 128 16.70 -7.29 -2.46
N GLU A 129 17.65 -6.36 -2.30
CA GLU A 129 18.57 -6.31 -1.15
C GLU A 129 17.99 -5.52 0.04
N VAL A 130 17.11 -4.54 -0.22
CA VAL A 130 16.64 -3.60 0.80
C VAL A 130 15.12 -3.64 0.95
N HIS A 131 14.39 -3.30 -0.13
CA HIS A 131 12.95 -3.03 -0.02
C HIS A 131 12.13 -4.30 0.29
N PHE A 132 12.36 -5.39 -0.45
CA PHE A 132 11.62 -6.63 -0.23
C PHE A 132 11.96 -7.30 1.11
N PRO A 133 13.23 -7.37 1.55
CA PRO A 133 13.57 -7.82 2.89
C PRO A 133 12.89 -7.00 3.99
N LEU A 134 12.89 -5.66 3.90
CA LEU A 134 12.20 -4.79 4.86
C LEU A 134 10.69 -5.04 4.87
N LEU A 135 10.05 -5.13 3.70
CA LEU A 135 8.62 -5.44 3.58
C LEU A 135 8.30 -6.80 4.22
N CYS A 136 9.17 -7.79 4.07
CA CYS A 136 9.02 -9.07 4.75
C CYS A 136 9.18 -8.95 6.27
N LEU A 137 10.14 -8.18 6.77
CA LEU A 137 10.28 -7.94 8.22
C LEU A 137 9.01 -7.30 8.81
N ALA A 138 8.40 -6.35 8.09
CA ALA A 138 7.21 -5.66 8.56
C ALA A 138 5.93 -6.51 8.47
N LEU A 139 5.72 -7.16 7.33
CA LEU A 139 4.41 -7.75 6.98
C LEU A 139 4.41 -9.29 6.99
N ARG A 140 5.60 -9.91 6.91
CA ARG A 140 5.79 -11.35 6.80
C ARG A 140 6.77 -11.87 7.87
N ASN A 141 6.35 -11.81 9.13
CA ASN A 141 7.10 -12.41 10.24
C ASN A 141 7.59 -13.83 9.89
N ARG A 142 8.88 -14.09 10.11
CA ARG A 142 9.56 -15.37 9.85
C ARG A 142 9.15 -16.43 10.87
N SER A 143 7.95 -16.97 10.71
CA SER A 143 7.39 -18.05 11.52
C SER A 143 6.94 -19.22 10.63
N LYS A 144 6.80 -20.42 11.20
CA LYS A 144 6.18 -21.56 10.51
C LYS A 144 4.81 -21.14 9.94
N GLY A 145 4.48 -21.59 8.73
CA GLY A 145 3.28 -21.13 8.02
C GLY A 145 3.41 -19.70 7.51
N THR A 146 4.60 -19.30 7.05
CA THR A 146 4.89 -17.92 6.62
C THR A 146 3.89 -17.38 5.60
N PHE A 147 3.36 -18.24 4.72
CA PHE A 147 2.37 -17.87 3.71
C PHE A 147 0.92 -18.11 4.13
N GLN A 148 0.69 -18.82 5.23
CA GLN A 148 -0.65 -19.14 5.74
C GLN A 148 -1.22 -17.98 6.55
N ARG A 149 -1.43 -16.85 5.89
CA ARG A 149 -1.91 -15.61 6.52
C ARG A 149 -2.67 -14.76 5.54
N LEU A 150 -3.62 -14.00 6.08
CA LEU A 150 -4.44 -13.09 5.30
C LEU A 150 -3.63 -12.02 4.59
N VAL A 151 -2.65 -11.35 5.23
CA VAL A 151 -1.89 -10.25 4.59
C VAL A 151 -0.49 -10.69 4.18
N ASN A 152 -0.14 -10.50 2.91
CA ASN A 152 1.15 -10.85 2.34
C ASN A 152 1.70 -9.73 1.42
N VAL A 153 2.96 -9.88 1.01
CA VAL A 153 3.64 -8.96 0.09
C VAL A 153 4.36 -9.70 -1.03
N LYS A 154 4.34 -9.16 -2.25
CA LYS A 154 5.10 -9.72 -3.37
C LYS A 154 5.59 -8.63 -4.31
N SER A 155 6.68 -8.95 -5.02
CA SER A 155 7.07 -8.20 -6.21
C SER A 155 6.20 -8.61 -7.40
N CYS A 156 5.93 -7.66 -8.29
CA CYS A 156 5.42 -7.93 -9.62
C CYS A 156 5.62 -6.69 -10.51
N SER A 157 6.65 -6.70 -11.33
CA SER A 157 6.98 -5.58 -12.22
C SER A 157 6.35 -5.70 -13.61
N SER A 158 5.59 -6.77 -13.89
CA SER A 158 5.15 -7.12 -15.24
C SER A 158 3.65 -6.94 -15.51
N ALA A 159 2.80 -6.96 -14.49
CA ALA A 159 1.35 -6.86 -14.68
C ALA A 159 0.92 -5.44 -15.04
N SER A 160 -0.03 -5.33 -15.97
CA SER A 160 -0.57 -4.08 -16.49
C SER A 160 -1.97 -3.85 -15.93
N ILE A 161 -2.45 -2.61 -15.98
CA ILE A 161 -3.82 -2.29 -15.60
C ILE A 161 -4.75 -2.79 -16.70
N ILE A 162 -5.80 -3.52 -16.32
CA ILE A 162 -6.82 -4.00 -17.26
C ILE A 162 -7.51 -2.78 -17.89
N PRO A 163 -7.64 -2.70 -19.23
CA PRO A 163 -8.13 -1.51 -19.93
C PRO A 163 -9.47 -0.96 -19.39
N ASP A 164 -10.38 -1.84 -18.97
CA ASP A 164 -11.68 -1.51 -18.37
C ASP A 164 -11.62 -0.62 -17.14
N TYR A 165 -10.53 -0.69 -16.37
CA TYR A 165 -10.37 0.09 -15.13
C TYR A 165 -9.54 1.35 -15.34
N ARG A 166 -8.97 1.55 -16.53
CA ARG A 166 -8.10 2.68 -16.83
C ARG A 166 -8.94 3.88 -17.26
N ILE A 167 -8.86 4.97 -16.48
CA ILE A 167 -9.51 6.23 -16.84
C ILE A 167 -8.87 6.85 -18.08
N ARG A 168 -9.60 7.75 -18.74
CA ARG A 168 -9.10 8.50 -19.90
C ARG A 168 -7.79 9.22 -19.55
N PHE A 169 -6.82 9.15 -20.47
CA PHE A 169 -5.49 9.76 -20.36
C PHE A 169 -4.54 9.15 -19.32
N ALA A 170 -4.99 8.20 -18.50
CA ALA A 170 -4.07 7.47 -17.63
C ALA A 170 -3.12 6.61 -18.49
N PRO A 171 -1.81 6.68 -18.24
CA PRO A 171 -0.83 5.87 -18.96
C PRO A 171 -0.95 4.38 -18.59
N ASP A 172 -0.43 3.50 -19.46
CA ASP A 172 -0.18 2.11 -19.05
C ASP A 172 1.10 2.06 -18.22
N LYS A 173 0.94 1.75 -16.93
CA LYS A 173 2.00 1.77 -15.94
C LYS A 173 1.88 0.58 -15.01
N LYS A 174 3.05 0.11 -14.58
CA LYS A 174 3.21 -1.04 -13.69
C LYS A 174 3.68 -0.54 -12.33
N ILE A 175 3.43 -1.37 -11.31
CA ILE A 175 3.78 -1.12 -9.90
C ILE A 175 4.64 -2.25 -9.39
N ASP A 176 5.78 -1.95 -8.79
CA ASP A 176 6.82 -2.93 -8.41
C ASP A 176 6.43 -3.93 -7.32
N PHE A 177 5.76 -3.49 -6.24
CA PHE A 177 5.28 -4.39 -5.19
C PHE A 177 3.81 -4.18 -4.86
N ARG A 178 3.20 -5.23 -4.29
CA ARG A 178 1.82 -5.19 -3.78
C ARG A 178 1.75 -5.81 -2.40
N VAL A 179 1.07 -5.13 -1.49
CA VAL A 179 0.49 -5.77 -0.30
C VAL A 179 -0.86 -6.33 -0.72
N TYR A 180 -1.05 -7.63 -0.55
CA TYR A 180 -2.26 -8.33 -1.00
C TYR A 180 -2.86 -9.19 0.12
N LEU A 181 -4.12 -9.56 -0.09
CA LEU A 181 -4.90 -10.40 0.78
C LEU A 181 -5.03 -11.82 0.22
N ASP A 182 -4.94 -12.81 1.09
CA ASP A 182 -5.20 -14.21 0.78
C ASP A 182 -6.51 -14.69 1.42
N PRO A 183 -7.61 -14.70 0.65
CA PRO A 183 -8.93 -15.14 1.13
C PRO A 183 -8.94 -16.56 1.71
N HIS A 184 -8.02 -17.45 1.32
CA HIS A 184 -7.94 -18.81 1.89
C HIS A 184 -7.49 -18.83 3.35
N HIS A 185 -6.88 -17.73 3.80
CA HIS A 185 -6.33 -17.58 5.15
C HIS A 185 -7.06 -16.50 5.94
N ASP A 186 -8.32 -16.21 5.58
CA ASP A 186 -9.20 -15.38 6.37
C ASP A 186 -9.58 -16.10 7.69
N PRO A 187 -9.30 -15.51 8.87
CA PRO A 187 -9.63 -16.14 10.14
C PRO A 187 -11.13 -16.17 10.45
N ASN A 188 -11.93 -15.37 9.74
CA ASN A 188 -13.32 -15.10 10.08
C ASN A 188 -14.34 -15.68 9.07
N ASP A 189 -13.91 -16.11 7.90
CA ASP A 189 -14.79 -16.65 6.85
C ASP A 189 -14.02 -17.65 5.97
N THR A 190 -14.29 -18.95 6.13
CA THR A 190 -13.62 -20.01 5.36
C THR A 190 -14.14 -20.12 3.92
N ASN A 191 -15.29 -19.53 3.61
CA ASN A 191 -15.95 -19.62 2.30
C ASN A 191 -15.68 -18.40 1.41
N ILE A 192 -15.02 -17.37 1.94
CA ILE A 192 -14.76 -16.13 1.21
C ILE A 192 -13.89 -16.35 -0.04
N ALA A 193 -12.99 -17.33 -0.04
CA ALA A 193 -12.20 -17.66 -1.22
C ALA A 193 -13.08 -18.09 -2.41
N SER A 194 -14.03 -19.01 -2.18
CA SER A 194 -15.00 -19.43 -3.20
C SER A 194 -15.91 -18.28 -3.63
N THR A 195 -16.24 -17.37 -2.71
CA THR A 195 -17.04 -16.17 -3.00
C THR A 195 -16.27 -15.22 -3.92
N VAL A 196 -14.97 -15.01 -3.67
CA VAL A 196 -14.09 -14.23 -4.56
C VAL A 196 -14.01 -14.86 -5.95
N ASP A 197 -13.92 -16.19 -6.04
CA ASP A 197 -13.92 -16.91 -7.32
C ASP A 197 -15.23 -16.70 -8.11
N ALA A 198 -16.38 -16.78 -7.44
CA ALA A 198 -17.68 -16.56 -8.08
C ALA A 198 -17.83 -15.12 -8.61
N VAL A 199 -17.33 -14.13 -7.87
CA VAL A 199 -17.37 -12.72 -8.29
C VAL A 199 -16.42 -12.46 -9.44
N ARG A 200 -15.16 -12.88 -9.34
CA ARG A 200 -14.15 -12.57 -10.36
C ARG A 200 -14.44 -13.23 -11.71
N ALA A 201 -15.19 -14.34 -11.74
CA ALA A 201 -15.66 -14.97 -12.97
C ALA A 201 -16.47 -14.01 -13.88
N HIS A 202 -17.06 -12.97 -13.29
CA HIS A 202 -17.87 -11.96 -13.98
C HIS A 202 -17.16 -10.60 -14.15
N LEU A 203 -15.89 -10.50 -13.72
CA LEU A 203 -15.09 -9.28 -13.84
C LEU A 203 -14.12 -9.36 -15.03
N PRO A 204 -13.77 -8.20 -15.63
CA PRO A 204 -12.69 -8.12 -16.60
C PRO A 204 -11.42 -8.84 -16.15
N GLY A 205 -10.83 -9.61 -17.07
CA GLY A 205 -9.57 -10.33 -16.83
C GLY A 205 -9.66 -11.46 -15.79
N LEU A 206 -10.87 -11.89 -15.38
CA LEU A 206 -11.07 -12.90 -14.34
C LEU A 206 -10.37 -12.56 -13.02
N SER A 207 -10.26 -11.25 -12.75
CA SER A 207 -9.42 -10.69 -11.69
C SER A 207 -10.26 -9.92 -10.69
N ILE A 208 -10.01 -10.17 -9.40
CA ILE A 208 -10.51 -9.34 -8.29
C ILE A 208 -9.66 -8.08 -8.08
N ASN A 209 -8.79 -7.76 -9.04
CA ASN A 209 -7.81 -6.68 -9.01
C ASN A 209 -7.89 -5.82 -10.28
N PRO A 210 -7.38 -4.57 -10.24
CA PRO A 210 -7.37 -3.71 -11.43
C PRO A 210 -6.31 -4.15 -12.46
N THR A 211 -5.58 -5.24 -12.20
CA THR A 211 -4.47 -5.73 -13.03
C THR A 211 -4.66 -7.17 -13.47
N ASP A 212 -3.96 -7.54 -14.55
CA ASP A 212 -3.92 -8.87 -15.16
C ASP A 212 -2.84 -9.82 -14.55
N ASP A 213 -2.38 -9.55 -13.31
CA ASP A 213 -1.43 -10.43 -12.63
C ASP A 213 -2.04 -11.80 -12.34
N LEU A 214 -1.65 -12.79 -13.14
CA LEU A 214 -2.14 -14.18 -13.04
C LEU A 214 -2.01 -14.78 -11.65
N SER A 215 -0.99 -14.37 -10.90
CA SER A 215 -0.73 -14.89 -9.55
C SER A 215 -1.43 -14.11 -8.44
N LEU A 216 -2.26 -13.13 -8.79
CA LEU A 216 -3.12 -12.39 -7.86
C LEU A 216 -4.59 -12.33 -8.29
N LEU A 217 -5.02 -13.09 -9.30
CA LEU A 217 -6.40 -12.98 -9.82
C LEU A 217 -7.48 -13.18 -8.75
N SER A 218 -7.23 -14.02 -7.74
CA SER A 218 -8.12 -14.27 -6.59
C SER A 218 -7.63 -13.64 -5.27
N ASN A 219 -6.55 -12.85 -5.31
CA ASN A 219 -5.91 -12.29 -4.12
C ASN A 219 -5.96 -10.76 -4.17
N PRO A 220 -6.94 -10.10 -3.52
CA PRO A 220 -7.12 -8.66 -3.63
C PRO A 220 -5.89 -7.87 -3.19
N ILE A 221 -5.55 -6.84 -3.94
CA ILE A 221 -4.47 -5.89 -3.63
C ILE A 221 -5.03 -4.84 -2.68
N ALA A 222 -4.29 -4.53 -1.62
CA ALA A 222 -4.64 -3.48 -0.68
C ALA A 222 -3.77 -2.24 -0.86
N ILE A 223 -2.46 -2.42 -1.08
CA ILE A 223 -1.50 -1.31 -1.17
C ILE A 223 -0.54 -1.52 -2.35
N PRO A 224 -0.57 -0.66 -3.39
CA PRO A 224 0.47 -0.59 -4.41
C PRO A 224 1.73 0.12 -3.87
N ILE A 225 2.91 -0.35 -4.28
CA ILE A 225 4.21 0.23 -3.91
C ILE A 225 5.05 0.40 -5.17
N GLU A 226 5.39 1.64 -5.50
CA GLU A 226 6.30 1.95 -6.59
C GLU A 226 7.68 2.27 -6.06
N THR A 227 8.72 1.79 -6.73
CA THR A 227 10.11 2.05 -6.35
C THR A 227 10.84 2.84 -7.40
N LYS A 228 11.82 3.62 -6.97
CA LYS A 228 12.75 4.37 -7.81
C LYS A 228 14.14 4.36 -7.19
N ARG A 229 15.14 4.59 -8.03
CA ARG A 229 16.52 4.85 -7.55
C ARG A 229 16.61 6.18 -6.80
N PRO A 230 17.61 6.34 -5.92
CA PRO A 230 17.93 7.64 -5.33
C PRO A 230 18.03 8.74 -6.40
N GLY A 231 17.36 9.88 -6.16
CA GLY A 231 17.42 11.06 -7.03
C GLY A 231 16.59 11.00 -8.32
N ASP A 232 15.99 9.86 -8.66
CA ASP A 232 15.28 9.67 -9.93
C ASP A 232 13.74 9.63 -9.77
N GLY A 233 13.05 10.29 -10.70
CA GLY A 233 11.71 9.85 -11.13
C GLY A 233 10.57 9.98 -10.12
N LEU A 234 10.64 10.88 -9.14
CA LEU A 234 9.57 11.07 -8.14
C LEU A 234 8.22 11.43 -8.79
N ASP A 235 8.21 12.35 -9.76
CA ASP A 235 6.99 12.69 -10.51
C ASP A 235 6.44 11.48 -11.29
N THR A 236 7.34 10.62 -11.79
CA THR A 236 6.96 9.38 -12.47
C THR A 236 6.35 8.39 -11.49
N ALA A 237 6.96 8.21 -10.30
CA ALA A 237 6.43 7.32 -9.27
C ALA A 237 5.06 7.78 -8.78
N ASN A 238 4.90 9.08 -8.52
CA ASN A 238 3.61 9.68 -8.18
C ASN A 238 2.56 9.38 -9.24
N LEU A 239 2.89 9.57 -10.52
CA LEU A 239 1.98 9.23 -11.61
C LEU A 239 1.63 7.74 -11.65
N GLN A 240 2.60 6.86 -11.46
CA GLN A 240 2.36 5.40 -11.48
C GLN A 240 1.42 4.98 -10.36
N VAL A 241 1.69 5.40 -9.12
CA VAL A 241 0.84 5.08 -7.97
C VAL A 241 -0.55 5.72 -8.10
N ALA A 242 -0.63 6.99 -8.53
CA ALA A 242 -1.91 7.66 -8.78
C ALA A 242 -2.74 6.95 -9.85
N THR A 243 -2.09 6.49 -10.92
CA THR A 243 -2.74 5.73 -11.99
C THR A 243 -3.30 4.41 -11.47
N PHE A 244 -2.53 3.69 -10.65
CA PHE A 244 -2.99 2.45 -10.04
C PHE A 244 -4.15 2.70 -9.07
N LEU A 245 -4.03 3.65 -8.14
CA LEU A 245 -5.06 3.94 -7.15
C LEU A 245 -6.38 4.39 -7.81
N THR A 246 -6.29 5.13 -8.90
CA THR A 246 -7.46 5.53 -9.69
C THR A 246 -8.14 4.31 -10.33
N ALA A 247 -7.36 3.41 -10.94
CA ALA A 247 -7.91 2.17 -11.48
C ALA A 247 -8.51 1.27 -10.40
N HIS A 248 -7.89 1.27 -9.21
CA HIS A 248 -8.39 0.53 -8.06
C HIS A 248 -9.75 1.08 -7.60
N LEU A 249 -9.91 2.40 -7.47
CA LEU A 249 -11.21 3.02 -7.16
C LEU A 249 -12.29 2.66 -8.20
N THR A 250 -11.95 2.65 -9.50
CA THR A 250 -12.87 2.23 -10.56
C THR A 250 -13.33 0.78 -10.38
N LEU A 251 -12.41 -0.14 -10.06
CA LEU A 251 -12.76 -1.53 -9.74
C LEU A 251 -13.68 -1.61 -8.52
N LEU A 252 -13.33 -0.92 -7.43
CA LEU A 252 -14.12 -0.95 -6.19
C LEU A 252 -15.54 -0.43 -6.41
N GLN A 253 -15.69 0.63 -7.22
CA GLN A 253 -17.01 1.12 -7.61
C GLN A 253 -17.77 0.08 -8.44
N ARG A 254 -17.12 -0.58 -9.40
CA ARG A 254 -17.75 -1.66 -10.19
C ARG A 254 -18.24 -2.81 -9.30
N LEU A 255 -17.48 -3.20 -8.28
CA LEU A 255 -17.89 -4.22 -7.32
C LEU A 255 -19.15 -3.83 -6.55
N LEU A 256 -19.26 -2.56 -6.13
CA LEU A 256 -20.47 -2.03 -5.50
C LEU A 256 -21.66 -2.07 -6.47
N ASP A 257 -21.46 -1.67 -7.72
CA ASP A 257 -22.52 -1.64 -8.74
C ASP A 257 -23.04 -3.05 -9.03
N VAL A 258 -22.17 -4.07 -9.05
CA VAL A 258 -22.57 -5.48 -9.18
C VAL A 258 -23.45 -5.92 -8.01
N GLY A 259 -23.09 -5.54 -6.78
CA GLY A 259 -23.84 -5.86 -5.56
C GLY A 259 -25.04 -4.96 -5.25
N ALA A 260 -25.28 -3.92 -6.07
CA ALA A 260 -26.35 -2.94 -5.84
C ALA A 260 -27.78 -3.53 -5.85
N PRO A 261 -28.12 -4.55 -6.70
CA PRO A 261 -29.45 -5.14 -6.70
C PRO A 261 -29.83 -5.89 -5.42
N VAL A 262 -28.87 -6.25 -4.57
CA VAL A 262 -29.15 -6.95 -3.31
C VAL A 262 -29.75 -5.95 -2.32
N PRO A 263 -30.93 -6.20 -1.73
CA PRO A 263 -31.49 -5.33 -0.70
C PRO A 263 -30.51 -5.12 0.47
N VAL A 264 -30.58 -3.95 1.09
CA VAL A 264 -29.88 -3.71 2.36
C VAL A 264 -30.84 -4.12 3.48
N GLN A 265 -30.34 -4.80 4.51
CA GLN A 265 -31.16 -5.20 5.65
C GLN A 265 -31.64 -3.95 6.41
N ASP A 266 -32.79 -4.06 7.07
CA ASP A 266 -33.36 -2.95 7.85
C ASP A 266 -32.35 -2.40 8.87
N GLY A 267 -32.10 -1.09 8.80
CA GLY A 267 -31.18 -0.39 9.68
C GLY A 267 -29.70 -0.39 9.23
N GLU A 268 -29.35 -1.12 8.17
CA GLU A 268 -28.00 -1.05 7.59
C GLU A 268 -27.88 0.02 6.50
N LYS A 269 -26.69 0.60 6.36
CA LYS A 269 -26.34 1.49 5.23
C LYS A 269 -25.73 0.65 4.10
N ALA A 270 -26.13 0.94 2.86
CA ALA A 270 -25.47 0.40 1.67
C ALA A 270 -23.96 0.76 1.69
N PRO A 271 -23.06 -0.18 1.36
CA PRO A 271 -21.65 0.13 1.30
C PRO A 271 -21.37 1.16 0.20
N SER A 272 -20.46 2.09 0.48
CA SER A 272 -19.91 3.06 -0.47
C SER A 272 -18.38 3.00 -0.44
N VAL A 273 -17.73 3.42 -1.53
CA VAL A 273 -16.27 3.62 -1.54
C VAL A 273 -15.85 4.64 -0.48
N ASP A 274 -16.72 5.61 -0.17
CA ASP A 274 -16.43 6.65 0.82
C ASP A 274 -16.29 6.09 2.25
N ASP A 275 -16.83 4.90 2.52
CA ASP A 275 -16.70 4.25 3.83
C ASP A 275 -15.23 3.86 4.13
N LEU A 276 -14.39 3.72 3.10
CA LEU A 276 -12.94 3.51 3.25
C LEU A 276 -12.20 4.82 3.59
N GLY A 277 -12.78 5.97 3.25
CA GLY A 277 -12.21 7.31 3.33
C GLY A 277 -11.06 7.57 2.35
N SER A 278 -10.03 6.73 2.34
CA SER A 278 -8.91 6.80 1.39
C SER A 278 -8.23 5.45 1.17
N LEU A 279 -7.73 5.22 -0.04
CA LEU A 279 -6.87 4.10 -0.39
C LEU A 279 -5.39 4.51 -0.27
N PRO A 280 -4.57 3.76 0.48
CA PRO A 280 -3.16 4.05 0.64
C PRO A 280 -2.33 3.52 -0.55
N GLY A 281 -1.22 4.18 -0.83
CA GLY A 281 -0.13 3.72 -1.69
C GLY A 281 1.22 4.11 -1.08
N LEU A 282 2.30 3.53 -1.61
CA LEU A 282 3.66 3.81 -1.16
C LEU A 282 4.57 4.15 -2.34
N ILE A 283 5.48 5.09 -2.11
CA ILE A 283 6.56 5.44 -3.02
C ILE A 283 7.87 5.25 -2.26
N VAL A 284 8.81 4.50 -2.83
CA VAL A 284 10.13 4.25 -2.26
C VAL A 284 11.19 4.76 -3.21
N GLN A 285 12.02 5.70 -2.78
CA GLN A 285 13.11 6.26 -3.59
C GLN A 285 14.45 6.02 -2.90
N GLY A 286 15.13 4.94 -3.30
CA GLY A 286 16.30 4.45 -2.58
C GLY A 286 15.98 4.28 -1.09
N ASN A 287 16.62 5.09 -0.25
CA ASN A 287 16.37 5.05 1.19
C ASN A 287 15.02 5.62 1.63
N THR A 288 14.41 6.51 0.85
CA THR A 288 13.27 7.31 1.33
C THR A 288 11.95 6.59 1.11
N TRP A 289 11.14 6.47 2.15
CA TRP A 289 9.80 5.85 2.08
C TRP A 289 8.72 6.88 2.32
N ASN A 290 7.78 6.98 1.39
CA ASN A 290 6.71 7.96 1.42
C ASN A 290 5.34 7.31 1.27
N PHE A 291 4.38 7.86 2.01
CA PHE A 291 2.98 7.51 1.96
C PHE A 291 2.22 8.47 1.05
N ILE A 292 1.38 7.92 0.18
CA ILE A 292 0.45 8.63 -0.70
C ILE A 292 -0.94 8.04 -0.49
N ALA A 293 -2.00 8.83 -0.70
CA ALA A 293 -3.37 8.32 -0.58
C ALA A 293 -4.25 8.83 -1.71
N ALA A 294 -5.28 8.06 -2.07
CA ALA A 294 -6.33 8.48 -2.98
C ALA A 294 -7.68 8.47 -2.25
N SER A 295 -8.44 9.54 -2.32
CA SER A 295 -9.81 9.59 -1.83
C SER A 295 -10.76 10.04 -2.92
N ARG A 296 -12.04 9.73 -2.75
CA ARG A 296 -13.10 10.33 -3.55
C ARG A 296 -13.65 11.56 -2.83
N GLN A 297 -13.78 12.68 -3.54
CA GLN A 297 -14.50 13.87 -3.09
C GLN A 297 -15.54 14.18 -4.15
N ASP A 298 -16.82 14.03 -3.79
CA ASP A 298 -17.93 14.10 -4.72
C ASP A 298 -17.73 13.14 -5.91
N SER A 299 -17.60 13.67 -7.13
CA SER A 299 -17.32 12.91 -8.34
C SER A 299 -15.82 12.88 -8.72
N ARG A 300 -14.95 13.50 -7.91
CA ARG A 300 -13.53 13.68 -8.21
C ARG A 300 -12.64 12.74 -7.40
N ILE A 301 -11.52 12.36 -8.00
CA ILE A 301 -10.46 11.60 -7.31
C ILE A 301 -9.38 12.59 -6.89
N VAL A 302 -9.09 12.62 -5.59
CA VAL A 302 -8.01 13.45 -5.03
C VAL A 302 -6.86 12.55 -4.63
N ILE A 303 -5.69 12.80 -5.20
CA ILE A 303 -4.42 12.18 -4.84
C ILE A 303 -3.70 13.09 -3.84
N TRP A 304 -3.55 12.61 -2.62
CA TRP A 304 -2.87 13.31 -1.53
C TRP A 304 -1.39 12.97 -1.55
N SER A 305 -0.57 13.97 -1.89
CA SER A 305 0.88 13.81 -2.05
C SER A 305 1.61 13.60 -0.73
N GLU A 306 2.90 13.31 -0.86
CA GLU A 306 3.68 12.47 0.06
C GLU A 306 3.77 12.95 1.52
N THR A 307 3.61 12.00 2.45
CA THR A 307 4.03 12.10 3.86
C THR A 307 5.16 11.11 4.11
N SER A 308 6.28 11.58 4.68
CA SER A 308 7.45 10.74 4.97
C SER A 308 7.14 9.67 6.03
N LEU A 309 7.56 8.44 5.77
CA LEU A 309 7.50 7.31 6.71
C LEU A 309 8.84 7.04 7.41
N GLY A 310 9.95 7.47 6.80
CA GLY A 310 11.29 7.26 7.31
C GLY A 310 12.30 6.95 6.20
N SER A 311 13.48 6.54 6.62
CA SER A 311 14.64 6.27 5.76
C SER A 311 15.28 4.91 6.09
N THR A 312 15.68 4.12 5.09
CA THR A 312 16.56 2.95 5.33
C THR A 312 18.04 3.33 5.44
N GLY A 313 18.37 4.62 5.33
CA GLY A 313 19.72 5.14 5.48
C GLY A 313 20.16 5.35 6.93
N ASP A 314 19.27 5.09 7.89
CA ASP A 314 19.56 5.18 9.33
C ASP A 314 18.69 4.18 10.12
N ILE A 315 19.16 3.78 11.30
CA ILE A 315 18.47 2.78 12.15
C ILE A 315 17.08 3.27 12.58
N PHE A 316 16.96 4.55 12.89
CA PHE A 316 15.72 5.14 13.37
C PHE A 316 14.63 4.99 12.33
N GLY A 317 14.91 5.44 11.12
CA GLY A 317 14.04 5.40 9.96
C GLY A 317 13.59 3.98 9.62
N ILE A 318 14.45 2.96 9.77
CA ILE A 318 14.05 1.56 9.54
C ILE A 318 12.92 1.15 10.49
N TYR A 319 13.01 1.48 11.78
CA TYR A 319 11.94 1.22 12.74
C TYR A 319 10.68 2.05 12.45
N GLN A 320 10.83 3.31 12.03
CA GLN A 320 9.70 4.16 11.63
C GLN A 320 8.92 3.56 10.45
N ILE A 321 9.63 3.10 9.41
CA ILE A 321 9.03 2.49 8.23
C ILE A 321 8.29 1.21 8.63
N ILE A 322 8.94 0.34 9.41
CA ILE A 322 8.35 -0.95 9.81
C ILE A 322 7.10 -0.73 10.67
N ALA A 323 7.14 0.19 11.63
CA ALA A 323 5.97 0.57 12.42
C ALA A 323 4.83 1.10 11.54
N SER A 324 5.15 1.95 10.57
CA SER A 324 4.18 2.54 9.63
C SER A 324 3.54 1.48 8.74
N LEU A 325 4.33 0.54 8.20
CA LEU A 325 3.82 -0.59 7.41
C LEU A 325 2.90 -1.49 8.23
N GLN A 326 3.23 -1.74 9.51
CA GLN A 326 2.39 -2.52 10.41
C GLN A 326 1.11 -1.78 10.81
N LEU A 327 1.15 -0.45 10.92
CA LEU A 327 -0.06 0.38 11.07
C LEU A 327 -0.96 0.26 9.83
N LEU A 328 -0.39 0.31 8.62
CA LEU A 328 -1.15 0.11 7.39
C LEU A 328 -1.74 -1.32 7.32
N ARG A 329 -1.01 -2.34 7.77
CA ARG A 329 -1.55 -3.71 7.92
C ARG A 329 -2.74 -3.76 8.87
N GLN A 330 -2.69 -3.04 9.99
CA GLN A 330 -3.83 -2.94 10.90
C GLN A 330 -5.04 -2.32 10.19
N TRP A 331 -4.86 -1.22 9.46
CA TRP A 331 -5.94 -0.63 8.64
C TRP A 331 -6.50 -1.61 7.61
N ILE A 332 -5.66 -2.42 6.97
CA ILE A 332 -6.11 -3.49 6.06
C ILE A 332 -7.06 -4.44 6.80
N GLY A 333 -6.66 -4.92 7.98
CA GLY A 333 -7.42 -5.90 8.74
C GLY A 333 -8.69 -5.36 9.40
N THR A 334 -8.72 -4.08 9.78
CA THR A 334 -9.85 -3.49 10.52
C THR A 334 -10.82 -2.68 9.65
N THR A 335 -10.36 -2.21 8.48
CA THR A 335 -11.15 -1.31 7.62
C THR A 335 -11.33 -1.89 6.22
N TYR A 336 -10.22 -2.10 5.50
CA TYR A 336 -10.29 -2.47 4.08
C TYR A 336 -10.88 -3.87 3.86
N TRP A 337 -10.36 -4.89 4.57
CA TRP A 337 -10.78 -6.27 4.35
C TRP A 337 -12.23 -6.55 4.79
N PRO A 338 -12.69 -6.11 5.98
CA PRO A 338 -14.09 -6.26 6.34
C PRO A 338 -15.04 -5.61 5.33
N TRP A 339 -14.71 -4.41 4.84
CA TRP A 339 -15.47 -3.72 3.81
C TRP A 339 -15.50 -4.52 2.50
N LEU A 340 -14.33 -4.95 2.02
CA LEU A 340 -14.23 -5.68 0.76
C LEU A 340 -14.96 -7.01 0.82
N ARG A 341 -14.90 -7.72 1.96
CA ARG A 341 -15.65 -8.96 2.19
C ARG A 341 -17.15 -8.74 2.03
N ARG A 342 -17.69 -7.72 2.70
CA ARG A 342 -19.12 -7.36 2.62
C ARG A 342 -19.54 -7.04 1.18
N VAL A 343 -18.73 -6.26 0.46
CA VAL A 343 -18.99 -5.91 -0.94
C VAL A 343 -18.94 -7.15 -1.85
N THR A 344 -17.94 -8.02 -1.65
CA THR A 344 -17.76 -9.23 -2.45
C THR A 344 -18.90 -10.23 -2.21
N GLN A 345 -19.34 -10.42 -0.96
CA GLN A 345 -20.49 -11.27 -0.64
C GLN A 345 -21.76 -10.76 -1.32
N ARG A 346 -22.02 -9.45 -1.27
CA ARG A 346 -23.17 -8.85 -1.97
C ARG A 346 -23.07 -9.02 -3.49
N ALA A 347 -21.90 -8.83 -4.07
CA ALA A 347 -21.68 -9.05 -5.49
C ALA A 347 -21.92 -10.52 -5.89
N ALA A 348 -21.50 -11.48 -5.06
CA ALA A 348 -21.75 -12.90 -5.27
C ALA A 348 -23.24 -13.25 -5.20
N THR A 349 -23.97 -12.73 -4.20
CA THR A 349 -25.42 -12.90 -4.10
C THR A 349 -26.14 -12.32 -5.33
N ALA A 350 -25.71 -11.16 -5.81
CA ALA A 350 -26.28 -10.57 -7.03
C ALA A 350 -26.05 -11.44 -8.27
N ALA A 351 -24.87 -12.05 -8.42
CA ALA A 351 -24.56 -12.97 -9.52
C ALA A 351 -25.47 -14.21 -9.48
N GLN A 352 -25.65 -14.81 -8.29
CA GLN A 352 -26.54 -15.97 -8.11
C GLN A 352 -27.99 -15.68 -8.48
N LEU A 353 -28.49 -14.47 -8.18
CA LEU A 353 -29.84 -14.05 -8.55
C LEU A 353 -30.02 -13.89 -10.08
N ARG A 354 -28.95 -13.57 -10.81
CA ARG A 354 -28.97 -13.45 -12.28
C ARG A 354 -28.91 -14.81 -12.98
N ASP A 355 -28.19 -15.76 -12.39
CA ASP A 355 -27.98 -17.10 -12.96
C ASP A 355 -29.04 -18.13 -12.51
N GLY A 356 -30.00 -17.73 -11.66
CA GLY A 356 -31.13 -18.57 -11.27
C GLY A 356 -32.03 -18.91 -12.46
N PRO A 357 -32.78 -20.04 -12.43
CA PRO A 357 -33.65 -20.41 -13.53
C PRO A 357 -34.69 -19.31 -13.73
N ALA A 358 -34.74 -18.74 -14.94
CA ALA A 358 -35.89 -17.96 -15.38
C ALA A 358 -37.12 -18.88 -15.24
N GLY A 359 -38.01 -18.54 -14.32
CA GLY A 359 -39.25 -19.27 -14.06
C GLY A 359 -40.19 -19.30 -15.26
#